data_AF-A0A2D4MEX9-F1
#
_entry.id   AF-A0A2D4MEX9-F1
#
_cell.length_a   1.000
_cell.length_b   1.000
_cell.length_c   1.000
_cell.angle_alpha   90.00
_cell.angle_beta   90.00
_cell.angle_gamma   90.00
#
_symmetry.space_group_name_H-M   'P 1'
#
loop_
_entity.id
_entity.type
_entity.pdbx_description
1 polymer ?
#
loop_
_entity_poly.entity_id
_entity_poly.type
_entity_poly.pdbx_seq_one_letter_code
_entity_poly.pdbx_strand_id
1 'polypeptide(L)'
;EGLLQPVKLGKSELYKVPTNEELSHLKETENLFHSNLLRLQIEELLKEVTLKEKRKQRIEAFLHEISALLNNVPEVPARDITDQSWLPKGVKVPILQLPFKVKGKFHFLPPAQVKVVGSYLLGTCIKPEVNVDVAVIMPKEAFQEKDNLNQRYHRKRALYLAHLAQHLAETNRFGSVAFAYQNGNHLKPIVLLQPQGKDAKTVKVHLHACPAPGVFRPLRLHPSKNNIRTAWFTEKDSPGTG
;
A
#
# COMPACT_ATOMS: atom_id res chain seq x y z
N GLU A 1 22.75 14.05 55.50
CA GLU A 1 23.23 12.86 56.24
C GLU A 1 22.62 11.62 55.62
N GLY A 2 23.42 10.62 55.28
CA GLY A 2 22.93 9.41 54.60
C GLY A 2 24.00 8.72 53.76
N LEU A 3 25.20 8.57 54.30
CA LEU A 3 26.21 7.69 53.68
C LEU A 3 25.68 6.26 53.78
N LEU A 4 25.43 5.62 52.64
CA LEU A 4 25.08 4.20 52.57
C LEU A 4 26.15 3.40 53.32
N GLN A 5 25.79 2.82 54.47
CA GLN A 5 26.70 1.96 55.20
C GLN A 5 26.97 0.71 54.36
N PRO A 6 28.24 0.30 54.17
CA PRO A 6 28.56 -0.89 53.40
C PRO A 6 27.97 -2.11 54.10
N VAL A 7 27.14 -2.85 53.37
CA VAL A 7 26.54 -4.11 53.84
C VAL A 7 27.68 -5.11 54.09
N LYS A 8 27.76 -5.66 55.31
CA LYS A 8 28.74 -6.70 55.64
C LYS A 8 28.36 -8.01 54.96
N LEU A 9 28.90 -8.24 53.76
CA LEU A 9 28.72 -9.46 52.98
C LEU A 9 29.71 -10.55 53.43
N GLY A 10 29.25 -11.80 53.52
CA GLY A 10 30.11 -12.95 53.82
C GLY A 10 31.07 -13.27 52.66
N LYS A 11 32.22 -13.91 52.94
CA LYS A 11 33.22 -14.29 51.90
C LYS A 11 32.61 -15.07 50.72
N SER A 12 31.58 -15.88 50.96
CA SER A 12 30.88 -16.64 49.92
C SER A 12 29.99 -15.79 49.03
N GLU A 13 29.54 -14.62 49.48
CA GLU A 13 28.68 -13.71 48.71
C GLU A 13 29.49 -12.74 47.84
N LEU A 14 30.70 -12.38 48.27
CA LEU A 14 31.65 -11.54 47.53
C LEU A 14 32.10 -12.12 46.18
N TYR A 15 32.01 -13.44 46.01
CA TYR A 15 32.44 -14.14 44.78
C TYR A 15 31.29 -14.86 44.06
N LYS A 16 30.03 -14.55 44.40
CA LYS A 16 28.89 -15.07 43.64
C LYS A 16 28.89 -14.48 42.24
N VAL A 17 28.55 -15.31 41.27
CA VAL A 17 28.34 -14.86 39.89
C VAL A 17 27.18 -13.86 39.90
N PRO A 18 27.29 -12.72 39.18
CA PRO A 18 26.24 -11.71 39.14
C PRO A 18 24.90 -12.31 38.74
N THR A 19 23.85 -11.94 39.47
CA THR A 19 22.48 -12.30 39.12
C THR A 19 22.02 -11.52 37.88
N ASN A 20 21.00 -12.03 37.19
CA ASN A 20 20.44 -11.34 36.01
C ASN A 20 19.93 -9.92 36.34
N GLU A 21 19.42 -9.71 37.56
CA GLU A 21 18.97 -8.39 38.03
C GLU A 21 20.14 -7.43 38.22
N GLU A 22 21.23 -7.87 38.84
CA GLU A 22 22.46 -7.08 38.99
C GLU A 22 23.10 -6.74 37.64
N LEU A 23 23.09 -7.69 36.69
CA LEU A 23 23.54 -7.45 35.31
C LEU A 23 22.65 -6.45 34.57
N SER A 24 21.33 -6.46 34.79
CA SER A 24 20.41 -5.46 34.23
C SER A 24 20.68 -4.08 34.83
N HIS A 25 20.81 -3.99 36.16
CA HIS A 25 21.11 -2.74 36.85
C HIS A 25 22.45 -2.13 36.44
N LEU A 26 23.51 -2.94 36.27
CA LEU A 26 24.79 -2.45 35.77
C LEU A 26 24.66 -1.87 34.36
N LYS A 27 23.97 -2.59 33.46
CA LYS A 27 23.69 -2.10 32.09
C LYS A 27 22.81 -0.86 32.07
N GLU A 28 21.79 -0.79 32.90
CA GLU A 28 20.90 0.38 32.99
C GLU A 28 21.66 1.60 33.52
N THR A 29 22.53 1.41 34.51
CA THR A 29 23.33 2.49 35.10
C THR A 29 24.38 3.00 34.12
N GLU A 30 25.03 2.11 33.37
CA GLU A 30 25.94 2.47 32.28
C GLU A 30 25.21 3.25 31.16
N ASN A 31 24.01 2.80 30.81
CA ASN A 31 23.20 3.42 29.76
C ASN A 31 22.40 4.64 30.22
N LEU A 32 22.31 4.92 31.53
CA LEU A 32 21.41 5.93 32.09
C LEU A 32 21.65 7.32 31.49
N PHE A 33 22.92 7.70 31.33
CA PHE A 33 23.30 9.00 30.80
C PHE A 33 23.01 9.14 29.29
N HIS A 34 23.35 8.11 28.51
CA HIS A 34 23.12 8.09 27.06
C HIS A 34 21.64 7.94 26.71
N SER A 35 20.89 7.17 27.50
CA SER A 35 19.47 6.91 27.31
C SER A 35 18.62 8.16 27.59
N ASN A 36 18.99 8.97 28.59
CA ASN A 36 18.24 10.18 28.94
C ASN A 36 18.32 11.26 27.86
N LEU A 37 19.53 11.57 27.36
CA LEU A 37 19.69 12.54 26.28
C LEU A 37 18.99 12.06 25.00
N LEU A 38 19.20 10.79 24.63
CA LEU A 38 18.55 10.19 23.47
C LEU A 38 17.03 10.23 23.58
N ARG A 39 16.48 9.93 24.75
CA ARG A 39 15.04 9.99 25.01
C ARG A 39 14.51 11.42 24.83
N LEU A 40 15.19 12.44 25.37
CA LEU A 40 14.78 13.84 25.19
C LEU A 40 14.78 14.24 23.72
N GLN A 41 15.81 13.86 22.96
CA GLN A 41 15.90 14.10 21.52
C GLN A 41 14.77 13.42 20.75
N ILE A 42 14.43 12.17 21.10
CA ILE A 42 13.31 11.44 20.48
C ILE A 42 11.97 12.10 20.83
N GLU A 43 11.75 12.48 22.09
CA GLU A 43 10.51 13.14 22.51
C GLU A 43 10.31 14.49 21.81
N GLU A 44 11.38 15.27 21.63
CA GLU A 44 11.37 16.53 20.90
C GLU A 44 11.09 16.30 19.40
N LEU A 45 11.83 15.39 18.76
CA LEU A 45 11.63 15.03 17.36
C LEU A 45 10.19 14.56 17.10
N LEU A 46 9.64 13.71 17.97
CA LEU A 46 8.27 13.22 17.85
C LEU A 46 7.25 14.36 17.94
N LYS A 47 7.44 15.35 18.82
CA LYS A 47 6.54 16.51 18.90
C LYS A 47 6.52 17.32 17.59
N GLU A 48 7.66 17.44 16.92
CA GLU A 48 7.76 18.16 15.65
C GLU A 48 7.10 17.40 14.49
N VAL A 49 7.42 16.12 14.34
CA VAL A 49 7.04 15.33 13.17
C VAL A 49 5.63 14.76 13.25
N THR A 50 5.08 14.56 14.46
CA THR A 50 3.77 13.92 14.65
C THR A 50 2.63 14.74 14.04
N LEU A 51 1.70 14.06 13.38
CA LEU A 51 0.52 14.70 12.80
C LEU A 51 -0.41 15.29 13.86
N LYS A 52 -0.74 16.58 13.71
CA LYS A 52 -1.71 17.27 14.57
C LYS A 52 -3.11 16.71 14.35
N GLU A 53 -3.89 16.61 15.41
CA GLU A 53 -5.23 16.00 15.39
C GLU A 53 -6.18 16.67 14.37
N LYS A 54 -6.18 18.00 14.32
CA LYS A 54 -6.96 18.76 13.32
C LYS A 54 -6.65 18.38 11.87
N ARG A 55 -5.43 17.92 11.57
CA ARG A 55 -5.05 17.49 10.22
C ARG A 55 -5.51 16.05 9.96
N LYS A 56 -5.44 15.17 10.97
CA LYS A 56 -5.98 13.81 10.89
C LYS A 56 -7.48 13.82 10.58
N GLN A 57 -8.26 14.63 11.30
CA GLN A 57 -9.71 14.77 11.06
C GLN A 57 -10.04 15.21 9.62
N ARG A 58 -9.25 16.12 9.04
CA ARG A 58 -9.44 16.53 7.63
C ARG A 58 -9.10 15.39 6.66
N ILE A 59 -8.04 14.63 6.94
CA ILE A 59 -7.67 13.47 6.13
C ILE A 59 -8.75 12.40 6.23
N GLU A 60 -9.29 12.12 7.42
CA GLU A 60 -10.39 11.18 7.61
C GLU A 60 -11.65 11.58 6.84
N ALA A 61 -12.06 12.84 6.91
CA ALA A 61 -13.19 13.35 6.12
C ALA A 61 -12.96 13.14 4.60
N PHE A 62 -11.74 13.41 4.12
CA PHE A 62 -11.37 13.18 2.73
C PHE A 62 -11.35 11.70 2.34
N LEU A 63 -10.91 10.80 3.24
CA LEU A 63 -10.95 9.36 3.01
C LEU A 63 -12.40 8.82 2.98
N HIS A 64 -13.29 9.36 3.81
CA HIS A 64 -14.72 9.03 3.76
C HIS A 64 -15.36 9.46 2.44
N GLU A 65 -15.01 10.64 1.93
CA GLU A 65 -15.45 11.11 0.63
C GLU A 65 -14.97 10.21 -0.51
N ILE A 66 -13.68 9.84 -0.52
CA ILE A 66 -13.13 8.90 -1.51
C ILE A 66 -13.87 7.56 -1.45
N SER A 67 -14.10 7.02 -0.25
CA SER A 67 -14.80 5.76 -0.07
C SER A 67 -16.24 5.81 -0.63
N ALA A 68 -16.96 6.91 -0.37
CA ALA A 68 -18.31 7.11 -0.90
C ALA A 68 -18.34 7.18 -2.44
N LEU A 69 -17.37 7.87 -3.05
CA LEU A 69 -17.26 7.94 -4.51
C LEU A 69 -16.90 6.59 -5.13
N LEU A 70 -15.96 5.85 -4.53
CA LEU A 70 -15.53 4.54 -5.03
C LEU A 70 -16.65 3.50 -5.00
N ASN A 71 -17.57 3.58 -4.04
CA ASN A 71 -18.72 2.66 -3.95
C ASN A 71 -19.82 2.96 -4.98
N ASN A 72 -19.88 4.18 -5.52
CA ASN A 72 -20.89 4.62 -6.48
C ASN A 72 -20.41 4.56 -7.94
N VAL A 73 -19.22 4.00 -8.20
CA VAL A 73 -18.68 3.89 -9.56
C VAL A 73 -19.55 2.92 -10.38
N PRO A 74 -20.02 3.32 -11.57
CA PRO A 74 -20.89 2.47 -12.40
C PRO A 74 -20.18 1.22 -12.89
N GLU A 75 -20.94 0.13 -12.99
CA GLU A 75 -20.50 -1.15 -13.56
C GLU A 75 -20.18 -1.03 -15.05
N VAL A 76 -19.20 -1.81 -15.51
CA VAL A 76 -18.88 -1.94 -16.93
C VAL A 76 -19.11 -3.39 -17.35
N PRO A 77 -19.92 -3.65 -18.39
CA PRO A 77 -20.25 -4.99 -18.83
C PRO A 77 -19.02 -5.75 -19.33
N ALA A 78 -19.12 -7.08 -19.33
CA ALA A 78 -18.01 -7.96 -19.71
C ALA A 78 -17.59 -7.81 -21.18
N ARG A 79 -16.30 -7.55 -21.38
CA ARG A 79 -15.64 -7.37 -22.67
C ARG A 79 -14.32 -8.14 -22.68
N ASP A 80 -13.70 -8.27 -23.84
CA ASP A 80 -12.36 -8.85 -23.90
C ASP A 80 -11.33 -7.90 -23.28
N ILE A 81 -10.30 -8.43 -22.61
CA ILE A 81 -9.24 -7.62 -21.97
C ILE A 81 -8.53 -6.71 -23.01
N THR A 82 -8.50 -7.13 -24.27
CA THR A 82 -7.92 -6.37 -25.38
C THR A 82 -8.85 -5.29 -25.92
N ASP A 83 -10.16 -5.37 -25.67
CA ASP A 83 -11.11 -4.33 -26.06
C ASP A 83 -11.08 -3.19 -25.04
N GLN A 84 -10.42 -2.10 -25.43
CA GLN A 84 -10.27 -0.87 -24.64
C GLN A 84 -11.05 0.30 -25.26
N SER A 85 -11.95 0.03 -26.21
CA SER A 85 -12.74 1.07 -26.91
C SER A 85 -13.69 1.84 -26.01
N TRP A 86 -14.05 1.26 -24.86
CA TRP A 86 -14.94 1.86 -23.86
C TRP A 86 -14.25 2.91 -22.97
N LEU A 87 -12.92 2.94 -22.93
CA LEU A 87 -12.19 3.97 -22.20
C LEU A 87 -12.26 5.29 -22.98
N PRO A 88 -12.52 6.43 -22.32
CA PRO A 88 -12.55 7.72 -22.99
C PRO A 88 -11.21 8.06 -23.66
N LYS A 89 -11.29 8.88 -24.71
CA LYS A 89 -10.12 9.41 -25.41
C LYS A 89 -9.25 10.20 -24.42
N GLY A 90 -8.06 9.69 -24.12
CA GLY A 90 -7.08 10.32 -23.22
C GLY A 90 -6.72 9.49 -21.98
N VAL A 91 -7.56 8.52 -21.59
CA VAL A 91 -7.24 7.61 -20.47
C VAL A 91 -6.38 6.46 -20.99
N LYS A 92 -5.11 6.43 -20.60
CA LYS A 92 -4.20 5.33 -20.90
C LYS A 92 -4.23 4.29 -19.80
N VAL A 93 -4.19 3.01 -20.17
CA VAL A 93 -4.05 1.92 -19.20
C VAL A 93 -2.64 1.96 -18.60
N PRO A 94 -2.49 2.01 -17.26
CA PRO A 94 -1.21 2.27 -16.60
C PRO A 94 -0.34 1.01 -16.49
N ILE A 95 -0.12 0.29 -17.57
CA ILE A 95 0.78 -0.87 -17.63
C ILE A 95 1.31 -1.05 -19.05
N LEU A 96 2.53 -1.58 -19.18
CA LEU A 96 3.04 -2.03 -20.47
C LEU A 96 2.28 -3.28 -20.92
N GLN A 97 1.64 -3.22 -22.09
CA GLN A 97 0.80 -4.29 -22.63
C GLN A 97 1.52 -5.06 -23.75
N LEU A 98 2.67 -5.63 -23.43
CA LEU A 98 3.45 -6.47 -24.36
C LEU A 98 3.53 -7.90 -23.82
N PRO A 99 3.16 -8.92 -24.61
CA PRO A 99 2.41 -8.91 -25.87
C PRO A 99 0.97 -8.39 -25.76
N PHE A 100 0.46 -7.59 -26.69
CA PHE A 100 -0.89 -7.02 -26.54
C PHE A 100 -1.99 -8.08 -26.52
N LYS A 101 -1.88 -9.12 -27.35
CA LYS A 101 -2.86 -10.21 -27.42
C LYS A 101 -2.86 -11.02 -26.12
N VAL A 102 -4.00 -11.06 -25.45
CA VAL A 102 -4.20 -11.90 -24.26
C VAL A 102 -5.63 -12.41 -24.23
N LYS A 103 -5.81 -13.67 -23.83
CA LYS A 103 -7.15 -14.25 -23.65
C LYS A 103 -7.72 -13.85 -22.29
N GLY A 104 -9.02 -13.59 -22.24
CA GLY A 104 -9.74 -13.37 -20.99
C GLY A 104 -10.74 -12.23 -21.14
N LYS A 105 -11.72 -12.20 -20.22
CA LYS A 105 -12.75 -11.16 -20.18
C LYS A 105 -12.53 -10.25 -18.98
N PHE A 106 -12.70 -8.95 -19.19
CA PHE A 106 -12.73 -7.93 -18.16
C PHE A 106 -14.16 -7.40 -18.02
N HIS A 107 -14.62 -7.23 -16.80
CA HIS A 107 -15.78 -6.42 -16.44
C HIS A 107 -15.42 -5.63 -15.19
N PHE A 108 -16.08 -4.50 -14.98
CA PHE A 108 -15.89 -3.70 -13.79
C PHE A 108 -17.10 -3.86 -12.87
N LEU A 109 -16.83 -4.18 -11.61
CA LEU A 109 -17.78 -4.12 -10.52
C LEU A 109 -17.27 -3.15 -9.45
N PRO A 110 -18.16 -2.46 -8.72
CA PRO A 110 -17.80 -1.67 -7.56
C PRO A 110 -16.89 -2.46 -6.59
N PRO A 111 -15.96 -1.80 -5.90
CA PRO A 111 -15.09 -2.48 -4.96
C PRO A 111 -15.90 -3.23 -3.91
N ALA A 112 -15.52 -4.48 -3.63
CA ALA A 112 -16.14 -5.26 -2.55
C ALA A 112 -15.87 -4.62 -1.19
N GLN A 113 -14.72 -3.95 -1.04
CA GLN A 113 -14.35 -3.22 0.16
C GLN A 113 -13.28 -2.17 -0.15
N VAL A 114 -13.34 -1.05 0.57
CA VAL A 114 -12.27 -0.03 0.58
C VAL A 114 -11.71 0.04 2.00
N LYS A 115 -10.39 -0.14 2.15
CA LYS A 115 -9.70 -0.11 3.45
C LYS A 115 -8.53 0.84 3.44
N VAL A 116 -8.39 1.64 4.49
CA VAL A 116 -7.14 2.36 4.76
C VAL A 116 -6.10 1.37 5.25
N VAL A 117 -4.88 1.45 4.75
CA VAL A 117 -3.75 0.56 5.07
C VAL A 117 -2.47 1.37 5.25
N GLY A 118 -1.37 0.70 5.59
CA GLY A 118 -0.06 1.33 5.73
C GLY A 118 0.09 2.18 7.00
N SER A 119 1.07 3.08 6.98
CA SER A 119 1.49 3.84 8.17
C SER A 119 0.39 4.73 8.76
N TYR A 120 -0.57 5.17 7.95
CA TYR A 120 -1.66 6.02 8.45
C TYR A 120 -2.57 5.24 9.40
N LEU A 121 -2.95 4.02 9.02
CA LEU A 121 -3.74 3.13 9.87
C LEU A 121 -3.00 2.79 11.18
N LEU A 122 -1.68 2.62 11.10
CA LEU A 122 -0.84 2.30 12.26
C LEU A 122 -0.55 3.52 13.15
N GLY A 123 -1.00 4.72 12.77
CA GLY A 123 -0.72 5.95 13.51
C GLY A 123 0.74 6.42 13.43
N THR A 124 1.53 5.90 12.48
CA THR A 124 2.97 6.17 12.33
C THR A 124 3.30 7.15 11.20
N CYS A 125 2.30 7.80 10.60
CA CYS A 125 2.52 8.85 9.61
C CYS A 125 3.12 10.12 10.23
N ILE A 126 4.08 10.71 9.52
CA ILE A 126 4.82 11.90 9.94
C ILE A 126 4.69 13.04 8.92
N LYS A 127 5.04 14.26 9.31
CA LYS A 127 5.14 15.46 8.46
C LYS A 127 6.54 15.56 7.80
N PRO A 128 6.73 16.37 6.74
CA PRO A 128 5.74 17.25 6.07
C PRO A 128 4.84 16.52 5.07
N GLU A 129 5.34 15.49 4.40
CA GLU A 129 4.62 14.69 3.41
C GLU A 129 3.87 13.52 4.07
N VAL A 130 2.55 13.52 3.93
CA VAL A 130 1.68 12.50 4.46
C VAL A 130 1.16 11.66 3.31
N ASN A 131 1.62 10.42 3.25
CA ASN A 131 1.15 9.43 2.29
C ASN A 131 0.16 8.50 2.98
N VAL A 132 -1.04 8.37 2.42
CA VAL A 132 -2.08 7.48 2.93
C VAL A 132 -2.35 6.40 1.88
N ASP A 133 -2.16 5.15 2.24
CA ASP A 133 -2.45 4.04 1.34
C ASP A 133 -3.88 3.54 1.57
N VAL A 134 -4.63 3.34 0.49
CA VAL A 134 -5.99 2.81 0.49
C VAL A 134 -6.04 1.58 -0.41
N ALA A 135 -6.36 0.44 0.18
CA ALA A 135 -6.61 -0.81 -0.53
C ALA A 135 -8.05 -0.85 -1.06
N VAL A 136 -8.19 -0.93 -2.38
CA VAL A 136 -9.46 -1.11 -3.09
C VAL A 136 -9.58 -2.57 -3.46
N ILE A 137 -10.47 -3.30 -2.78
CA ILE A 137 -10.64 -4.74 -2.95
C ILE A 137 -11.55 -5.02 -4.13
N MET A 138 -10.97 -5.54 -5.21
CA MET A 138 -11.67 -6.02 -6.39
C MET A 138 -12.51 -7.27 -6.04
N PRO A 139 -13.80 -7.32 -6.39
CA PRO A 139 -14.67 -8.48 -6.15
C PRO A 139 -14.14 -9.76 -6.80
N LYS A 140 -14.50 -10.93 -6.25
CA LYS A 140 -14.03 -12.24 -6.76
C LYS A 140 -14.57 -12.53 -8.15
N GLU A 141 -15.76 -12.03 -8.41
CA GLU A 141 -16.57 -12.19 -9.63
C GLU A 141 -15.89 -11.52 -10.84
N ALA A 142 -15.02 -10.52 -10.61
CA ALA A 142 -14.20 -9.87 -11.63
C ALA A 142 -13.09 -10.77 -12.19
N PHE A 143 -12.79 -11.89 -11.53
CA PHE A 143 -11.68 -12.77 -11.86
C PHE A 143 -12.13 -14.11 -12.45
N GLN A 144 -11.28 -14.65 -13.31
CA GLN A 144 -11.40 -15.97 -13.93
C GLN A 144 -10.27 -16.86 -13.39
N GLU A 145 -10.48 -18.18 -13.35
CA GLU A 145 -9.53 -19.14 -12.73
C GLU A 145 -8.10 -19.10 -13.29
N LYS A 146 -7.95 -18.64 -14.54
CA LYS A 146 -6.66 -18.58 -15.27
C LYS A 146 -6.05 -17.19 -15.30
N ASP A 147 -6.57 -16.23 -14.53
CA ASP A 147 -6.06 -14.85 -14.52
C ASP A 147 -4.68 -14.70 -13.89
N ASN A 148 -4.21 -15.73 -13.18
CA ASN A 148 -2.81 -15.80 -12.74
C ASN A 148 -1.83 -15.91 -13.92
N LEU A 149 -2.29 -16.37 -15.09
CA LEU A 149 -1.43 -16.62 -16.24
C LEU A 149 -1.26 -15.38 -17.12
N ASN A 150 -0.10 -15.27 -17.77
CA ASN A 150 0.16 -14.35 -18.89
C ASN A 150 -0.26 -12.89 -18.60
N GLN A 151 0.07 -12.41 -17.40
CA GLN A 151 -0.22 -11.04 -16.94
C GLN A 151 -1.70 -10.62 -16.97
N ARG A 152 -2.66 -11.54 -17.08
CA ARG A 152 -4.10 -11.23 -17.14
C ARG A 152 -4.56 -10.45 -15.92
N TYR A 153 -4.22 -10.90 -14.72
CA TYR A 153 -4.49 -10.19 -13.47
C TYR A 153 -3.94 -8.77 -13.49
N HIS A 154 -2.67 -8.58 -13.90
CA HIS A 154 -2.05 -7.25 -13.93
C HIS A 154 -2.77 -6.31 -14.91
N ARG A 155 -3.24 -6.82 -16.05
CA ARG A 155 -4.03 -6.04 -17.01
C ARG A 155 -5.41 -5.70 -16.48
N LYS A 156 -6.12 -6.67 -15.90
CA LYS A 156 -7.41 -6.43 -15.24
C LYS A 156 -7.29 -5.39 -14.14
N ARG A 157 -6.25 -5.48 -13.31
CA ARG A 157 -5.95 -4.50 -12.26
C ARG A 157 -5.71 -3.10 -12.85
N ALA A 158 -4.93 -3.00 -13.93
CA ALA A 158 -4.66 -1.73 -14.58
C ALA A 158 -5.92 -1.12 -15.23
N LEU A 159 -6.75 -1.93 -15.88
CA LEU A 159 -8.05 -1.51 -16.43
C LEU A 159 -9.02 -1.06 -15.33
N TYR A 160 -9.04 -1.78 -14.21
CA TYR A 160 -9.84 -1.43 -13.04
C TYR A 160 -9.43 -0.06 -12.49
N LEU A 161 -8.13 0.17 -12.31
CA LEU A 161 -7.60 1.47 -11.88
C LEU A 161 -7.85 2.58 -12.91
N ALA A 162 -7.84 2.27 -14.21
CA ALA A 162 -8.13 3.24 -15.25
C ALA A 162 -9.58 3.75 -15.17
N HIS A 163 -10.54 2.84 -14.99
CA HIS A 163 -11.96 3.19 -14.79
C HIS A 163 -12.18 4.00 -13.51
N LEU A 164 -11.56 3.58 -12.40
CA LEU A 164 -11.62 4.34 -11.14
C LEU A 164 -11.04 5.75 -11.30
N ALA A 165 -9.86 5.87 -11.90
CA ALA A 165 -9.21 7.17 -12.09
C ALA A 165 -10.05 8.10 -12.97
N GLN A 166 -10.66 7.57 -14.03
CA GLN A 166 -11.58 8.32 -14.89
C GLN A 166 -12.76 8.86 -14.07
N HIS A 167 -13.48 7.98 -13.37
CA HIS A 167 -14.65 8.39 -12.60
C HIS A 167 -14.29 9.43 -11.52
N LEU A 168 -13.17 9.23 -10.82
CA LEU A 168 -12.69 10.19 -9.83
C LEU A 168 -12.31 11.54 -10.47
N ALA A 169 -11.68 11.53 -11.64
CA ALA A 169 -11.34 12.76 -12.35
C ALA A 169 -12.59 13.56 -12.79
N GLU A 170 -13.66 12.87 -13.20
CA GLU A 170 -14.93 13.49 -13.62
C GLU A 170 -15.65 14.22 -12.47
N THR A 171 -15.46 13.79 -11.23
CA THR A 171 -16.13 14.42 -10.07
C THR A 171 -15.59 15.81 -9.72
N ASN A 172 -14.41 16.20 -10.22
CA ASN A 172 -13.74 17.48 -9.97
C ASN A 172 -13.57 17.87 -8.48
N ARG A 173 -13.59 16.88 -7.56
CA ARG A 173 -13.40 17.09 -6.11
C ARG A 173 -11.94 16.98 -5.67
N PHE A 174 -11.07 16.52 -6.57
CA PHE A 174 -9.65 16.31 -6.33
C PHE A 174 -8.81 17.42 -6.95
N GLY A 175 -7.68 17.74 -6.35
CA GLY A 175 -6.72 18.71 -6.92
C GLY A 175 -5.92 18.09 -8.06
N SER A 176 -5.67 16.79 -7.99
CA SER A 176 -4.99 16.02 -9.01
C SER A 176 -5.37 14.55 -8.91
N VAL A 177 -5.53 13.90 -10.06
CA VAL A 177 -5.69 12.46 -10.23
C VAL A 177 -4.64 12.00 -11.23
N ALA A 178 -3.67 11.21 -10.76
CA ALA A 178 -2.53 10.78 -11.59
C ALA A 178 -2.24 9.30 -11.40
N PHE A 179 -1.59 8.68 -12.37
CA PHE A 179 -1.04 7.33 -12.20
C PHE A 179 0.39 7.38 -11.69
N ALA A 180 0.75 6.41 -10.85
CA ALA A 180 2.13 6.14 -10.49
C ALA A 180 2.36 4.63 -10.34
N TYR A 181 3.59 4.25 -10.00
CA TYR A 181 3.97 2.86 -9.79
C TYR A 181 4.42 2.65 -8.35
N GLN A 182 3.83 1.67 -7.69
CA GLN A 182 4.22 1.30 -6.33
C GLN A 182 5.68 0.85 -6.33
N ASN A 183 6.54 1.56 -5.60
CA ASN A 183 7.97 1.29 -5.50
C ASN A 183 8.67 1.18 -6.86
N GLY A 184 8.22 1.96 -7.86
CA GLY A 184 8.77 1.94 -9.21
C GLY A 184 8.45 0.67 -10.02
N ASN A 185 7.57 -0.21 -9.52
CA ASN A 185 7.21 -1.44 -10.22
C ASN A 185 6.09 -1.21 -11.25
N HIS A 186 6.43 -1.30 -12.54
CA HIS A 186 5.49 -1.10 -13.64
C HIS A 186 4.29 -2.08 -13.67
N LEU A 187 4.39 -3.25 -13.01
CA LEU A 187 3.30 -4.22 -12.88
C LEU A 187 2.35 -3.90 -11.71
N LYS A 188 2.67 -2.86 -10.93
CA LYS A 188 1.89 -2.42 -9.78
C LYS A 188 1.53 -0.93 -9.92
N PRO A 189 0.71 -0.56 -10.92
CA PRO A 189 0.18 0.79 -10.99
C PRO A 189 -0.71 1.10 -9.79
N ILE A 190 -0.74 2.38 -9.43
CA ILE A 190 -1.56 2.97 -8.39
C ILE A 190 -2.15 4.28 -8.90
N VAL A 191 -3.27 4.71 -8.32
CA VAL A 191 -3.82 6.04 -8.55
C VAL A 191 -3.41 6.94 -7.39
N LEU A 192 -2.78 8.06 -7.70
CA LEU A 192 -2.43 9.13 -6.78
C LEU A 192 -3.56 10.17 -6.80
N LEU A 193 -4.14 10.42 -5.63
CA LEU A 193 -5.09 11.48 -5.41
C LEU A 193 -4.46 12.55 -4.53
N GLN A 194 -4.65 13.82 -4.92
CA GLN A 194 -4.30 14.96 -4.09
C GLN A 194 -5.58 15.71 -3.70
N PRO A 195 -5.74 16.09 -2.42
CA PRO A 195 -6.86 16.93 -2.00
C PRO A 195 -6.73 18.33 -2.61
N GLN A 196 -7.83 19.08 -2.65
CA GLN A 196 -7.81 20.49 -3.02
C GLN A 196 -7.40 21.38 -1.82
N GLY A 197 -6.89 22.58 -2.10
CA GLY A 197 -6.60 23.59 -1.09
C GLY A 197 -5.29 23.39 -0.31
N LYS A 198 -5.32 23.66 1.01
CA LYS A 198 -4.11 23.80 1.85
C LYS A 198 -3.25 22.54 1.95
N ASP A 199 -3.88 21.37 1.87
CA ASP A 199 -3.22 20.07 2.02
C ASP A 199 -2.77 19.47 0.66
N ALA A 200 -3.01 20.16 -0.47
CA ALA A 200 -2.77 19.64 -1.82
C ALA A 200 -1.33 19.18 -2.10
N LYS A 201 -0.34 19.90 -1.57
CA LYS A 201 1.09 19.58 -1.76
C LYS A 201 1.63 18.60 -0.71
N THR A 202 0.93 18.44 0.40
CA THR A 202 1.46 17.79 1.60
C THR A 202 0.77 16.48 1.92
N VAL A 203 -0.42 16.21 1.37
CA VAL A 203 -1.14 14.95 1.51
C VAL A 203 -1.30 14.29 0.14
N LYS A 204 -0.95 13.02 0.06
CA LYS A 204 -1.16 12.17 -1.12
C LYS A 204 -1.87 10.91 -0.68
N VAL A 205 -2.95 10.55 -1.37
CA VAL A 205 -3.67 9.29 -1.15
C VAL A 205 -3.37 8.35 -2.30
N HIS A 206 -2.91 7.14 -2.00
CA HIS A 206 -2.56 6.12 -2.96
C HIS A 206 -3.63 5.04 -2.99
N LEU A 207 -4.31 4.88 -4.12
CA LEU A 207 -5.26 3.80 -4.32
C LEU A 207 -4.56 2.56 -4.89
N HIS A 208 -4.63 1.46 -4.15
CA HIS A 208 -4.08 0.16 -4.50
C HIS A 208 -5.21 -0.82 -4.82
N ALA A 209 -5.41 -1.16 -6.09
CA ALA A 209 -6.33 -2.22 -6.47
C ALA A 209 -5.73 -3.60 -6.11
N CYS A 210 -6.45 -4.36 -5.28
CA CYS A 210 -6.06 -5.65 -4.75
C CYS A 210 -7.17 -6.68 -4.98
N PRO A 211 -6.87 -7.95 -5.25
CA PRO A 211 -7.90 -8.99 -5.38
C PRO A 211 -8.45 -9.35 -4.00
N ALA A 212 -9.71 -9.75 -3.94
CA ALA A 212 -10.27 -10.35 -2.73
C ALA A 212 -9.47 -11.60 -2.27
N PRO A 213 -9.42 -11.88 -0.96
CA PRO A 213 -8.76 -13.08 -0.46
C PRO A 213 -9.33 -14.37 -1.07
N GLY A 214 -8.44 -15.26 -1.51
CA GLY A 214 -8.81 -16.56 -2.08
C GLY A 214 -9.12 -16.57 -3.57
N VAL A 215 -8.98 -15.45 -4.30
CA VAL A 215 -9.09 -15.42 -5.77
C VAL A 215 -8.07 -16.35 -6.44
N PHE A 216 -6.83 -16.35 -5.94
CA PHE A 216 -5.75 -17.17 -6.46
C PHE A 216 -5.29 -18.19 -5.43
N ARG A 217 -5.08 -19.43 -5.88
CA ARG A 217 -4.54 -20.51 -5.02
C ARG A 217 -3.06 -20.23 -4.73
N PRO A 218 -2.61 -20.11 -3.46
CA PRO A 218 -1.21 -19.83 -3.13
C PRO A 218 -0.21 -20.80 -3.77
N LEU A 219 -0.57 -22.09 -3.89
CA LEU A 219 0.26 -23.10 -4.56
C LEU A 219 0.64 -22.75 -6.01
N ARG A 220 -0.21 -21.99 -6.72
CA ARG A 220 0.08 -21.52 -8.09
C ARG A 220 0.95 -20.28 -8.13
N LEU A 221 1.07 -19.55 -7.02
CA LEU A 221 1.85 -18.33 -6.89
C LEU A 221 3.23 -18.57 -6.23
N HIS A 222 3.61 -19.82 -6.03
CA HIS A 222 4.92 -20.18 -5.48
C HIS A 222 6.05 -19.64 -6.39
N PRO A 223 7.16 -19.11 -5.83
CA PRO A 223 8.26 -18.54 -6.62
C PRO A 223 8.82 -19.47 -7.72
N SER A 224 8.81 -20.79 -7.47
CA SER A 224 9.27 -21.80 -8.44
C SER A 224 8.26 -22.15 -9.54
N LYS A 225 7.05 -21.56 -9.55
CA LYS A 225 6.02 -21.84 -10.56
C LYS A 225 6.03 -20.79 -11.65
N ASN A 226 6.11 -21.24 -12.89
CA ASN A 226 5.99 -20.37 -14.05
C ASN A 226 4.51 -20.04 -14.34
N ASN A 227 4.16 -18.75 -14.27
CA ASN A 227 2.85 -18.22 -14.64
C ASN A 227 2.83 -17.48 -15.99
N ILE A 228 3.95 -17.43 -16.69
CA ILE A 228 4.11 -16.81 -18.01
C ILE A 228 4.48 -17.90 -19.02
N ARG A 229 3.54 -18.25 -19.89
CA ARG A 229 3.81 -19.26 -20.93
C ARG A 229 4.78 -18.70 -21.96
N THR A 230 5.86 -19.45 -22.25
CA THR A 230 6.90 -19.03 -23.20
C THR A 230 6.34 -18.73 -24.58
N ALA A 231 5.42 -19.56 -25.09
CA ALA A 231 4.80 -19.37 -26.41
C ALA A 231 3.99 -18.06 -26.51
N TRP A 232 3.35 -17.65 -25.41
CA TRP A 232 2.69 -16.36 -25.32
C TRP A 232 3.72 -15.23 -25.24
N PHE A 233 4.69 -15.32 -24.33
CA PHE A 233 5.70 -14.27 -24.10
C PHE A 233 6.58 -13.98 -25.32
N THR A 234 6.92 -15.02 -26.08
CA THR A 234 7.72 -14.92 -27.32
C THR A 234 6.88 -14.68 -28.58
N GLU A 235 5.56 -14.50 -28.42
CA GLU A 235 4.60 -14.28 -29.50
C GLU A 235 4.55 -15.38 -30.58
N LYS A 236 5.13 -16.56 -30.34
CA LYS A 236 5.14 -17.72 -31.25
C LYS A 236 3.75 -18.36 -31.46
N ASP A 237 2.81 -18.10 -30.55
CA ASP A 237 1.39 -18.48 -30.71
C ASP A 237 0.62 -17.55 -31.67
N SER A 238 1.24 -16.50 -32.19
CA SER A 238 0.65 -15.68 -33.24
C SER A 238 0.77 -16.43 -34.56
N PRO A 239 -0.32 -16.77 -35.28
CA PRO A 239 -0.19 -17.19 -36.66
C PRO A 239 0.59 -16.07 -37.38
N GLY A 240 1.70 -16.46 -38.02
CA GLY A 240 2.57 -15.53 -38.70
C GLY A 240 1.76 -14.65 -39.64
N THR A 241 1.93 -13.34 -39.51
CA THR A 241 1.75 -12.44 -40.65
C THR A 241 2.77 -12.85 -41.70
N GLY A 242 2.33 -13.71 -42.63
CA GLY A 242 2.77 -13.60 -44.02
C GLY A 242 2.18 -12.33 -44.65
#